data_AF-A0A2T5C642-F1
#
_entry.id   AF-A0A2T5C642-F1
#
_cell.length_a   1.000
_cell.length_b   1.000
_cell.length_c   1.000
_cell.angle_alpha   90.00
_cell.angle_beta   90.00
_cell.angle_gamma   90.00
#
_symmetry.space_group_name_H-M   'P 1'
#
loop_
_entity.id
_entity.type
_entity.pdbx_description
1 polymer ?
#
loop_
_entity_poly.entity_id
_entity_poly.type
_entity_poly.pdbx_seq_one_letter_code
_entity_poly.pdbx_strand_id
1 'polypeptide(L)'
;MKLIQTGIAILFALMVALTGCDSSADRVVYDGPEYVMFADTLTYFPVSNSEDYLELNLGSTVACPYDRTYAVEVDDANSTAVEDYHFVIESNSVTIKAGERSAKFRIKGIYEHIDMLESLSVSFNLIADEAEQWDLYGTKTRVQIMKACPFDLNTFTGYCKLTSTYYSDYMTSTDMRLLETEAADDDLSVVLHDFYYDGYDLTISFDPTNPLEPFVSMDDQLLGSTAEAFGTVYGNGELMIGQPSAYISYYNVCQQFVVLYVTVYVENVGTVGTYVNVLEWISDQEAEQLKKEGY
;
A
#
# COMPACT_ATOMS: atom_id res chain seq x y z
N MET A 1 64.13 -3.91 53.19
CA MET A 1 63.06 -4.93 53.28
C MET A 1 63.40 -6.02 52.26
N LYS A 2 64.17 -7.07 52.58
CA LYS A 2 63.81 -8.36 53.23
C LYS A 2 62.51 -9.01 52.72
N LEU A 3 62.61 -9.69 51.57
CA LEU A 3 62.50 -11.14 51.37
C LEU A 3 61.45 -11.97 52.18
N ILE A 4 60.51 -12.53 51.39
CA ILE A 4 59.89 -13.89 51.37
C ILE A 4 58.81 -14.29 52.40
N GLN A 5 57.79 -14.99 51.84
CA GLN A 5 56.93 -16.08 52.34
C GLN A 5 55.53 -15.62 52.78
N THR A 6 54.40 -16.20 52.42
CA THR A 6 53.96 -17.40 51.67
C THR A 6 52.42 -17.31 51.69
N GLY A 7 51.68 -17.81 50.69
CA GLY A 7 50.26 -18.07 50.90
C GLY A 7 49.40 -18.07 49.64
N ILE A 8 49.30 -19.26 49.05
CA ILE A 8 48.37 -19.66 47.99
C ILE A 8 46.92 -19.42 48.42
N ALA A 9 46.13 -18.74 47.59
CA ALA A 9 44.69 -19.00 47.45
C ALA A 9 44.21 -18.56 46.07
N ILE A 10 43.85 -19.57 45.29
CA ILE A 10 43.41 -19.56 43.90
C ILE A 10 42.10 -18.77 43.78
N LEU A 11 42.06 -17.79 42.87
CA LEU A 11 40.81 -17.22 42.35
C LEU A 11 40.79 -17.42 40.84
N PHE A 12 40.00 -18.42 40.42
CA PHE A 12 39.60 -18.69 39.05
C PHE A 12 38.81 -17.48 38.53
N ALA A 13 39.43 -16.65 37.68
CA ALA A 13 38.70 -15.80 36.77
C ALA A 13 38.50 -16.61 35.47
N LEU A 14 37.33 -17.23 35.35
CA LEU A 14 36.87 -17.92 34.15
C LEU A 14 36.63 -16.85 33.06
N MET A 15 37.67 -16.54 32.29
CA MET A 15 37.52 -15.81 31.03
C MET A 15 36.90 -16.78 30.03
N VAL A 16 35.57 -16.77 29.95
CA VAL A 16 34.85 -17.31 28.79
C VAL A 16 35.19 -16.38 27.64
N ALA A 17 36.25 -16.72 26.90
CA ALA A 17 36.41 -16.21 25.56
C ALA A 17 35.18 -16.69 24.79
N LEU A 18 34.26 -15.78 24.50
CA LEU A 18 33.31 -15.93 23.41
C LEU A 18 34.15 -16.03 22.14
N THR A 19 34.66 -17.22 21.83
CA THR A 19 35.01 -17.60 20.47
C THR A 19 33.68 -17.64 19.73
N GLY A 20 33.22 -16.47 19.30
CA GLY A 20 32.25 -16.39 18.22
C GLY A 20 32.78 -17.26 17.09
N CYS A 21 31.93 -18.14 16.58
CA CYS A 21 32.25 -19.02 15.48
C CYS A 21 33.05 -18.26 14.43
N ASP A 22 34.20 -18.84 14.08
CA ASP A 22 35.04 -18.51 12.93
C ASP A 22 34.22 -17.81 11.83
N SER A 23 34.42 -16.50 11.69
CA SER A 23 33.98 -15.71 10.53
C SER A 23 34.86 -15.98 9.29
N SER A 24 35.50 -17.14 9.27
CA SER A 24 36.20 -17.78 8.15
C SER A 24 35.33 -18.86 7.48
N ALA A 25 34.00 -18.79 7.64
CA ALA A 25 33.13 -19.32 6.61
C ALA A 25 33.35 -18.46 5.36
N ASP A 26 34.08 -19.02 4.38
CA ASP A 26 34.29 -18.47 3.05
C ASP A 26 33.02 -17.77 2.57
N ARG A 27 32.97 -16.44 2.73
CA ARG A 27 31.95 -15.64 2.08
C ARG A 27 32.22 -15.84 0.61
N VAL A 28 31.30 -16.51 -0.09
CA VAL A 28 31.38 -16.66 -1.53
C VAL A 28 31.29 -15.26 -2.12
N VAL A 29 32.45 -14.66 -2.40
CA VAL A 29 32.55 -13.38 -3.07
C VAL A 29 32.47 -13.66 -4.55
N TYR A 30 31.53 -13.02 -5.22
CA TYR A 30 31.43 -13.05 -6.66
C TYR A 30 32.72 -12.48 -7.29
N ASP A 31 33.41 -13.30 -8.08
CA ASP A 31 34.66 -12.99 -8.80
C ASP A 31 34.49 -13.10 -10.33
N GLY A 32 33.23 -13.04 -10.79
CA GLY A 32 32.91 -13.04 -12.21
C GLY A 32 33.03 -11.66 -12.85
N PRO A 33 32.69 -11.53 -14.15
CA PRO A 33 32.68 -10.25 -14.85
C PRO A 33 31.70 -9.25 -14.23
N GLU A 34 31.96 -7.96 -14.47
CA GLU A 34 31.03 -6.90 -14.10
C GLU A 34 29.71 -7.08 -14.86
N TYR A 35 28.60 -6.96 -14.14
CA TYR A 35 27.28 -6.79 -14.74
C TYR A 35 26.58 -5.62 -14.06
N VAL A 36 26.01 -4.73 -14.86
CA VAL A 36 25.29 -3.54 -14.37
C VAL A 36 23.84 -3.61 -14.83
N MET A 37 22.92 -3.38 -13.89
CA MET A 37 21.48 -3.51 -14.13
C MET A 37 20.67 -2.66 -13.15
N PHE A 38 19.42 -2.38 -13.49
CA PHE A 38 18.45 -1.92 -12.49
C PHE A 38 18.17 -3.05 -11.49
N ALA A 39 18.01 -2.69 -10.21
CA ALA A 39 17.72 -3.65 -9.15
C ALA A 39 16.34 -4.32 -9.35
N ASP A 40 15.37 -3.57 -9.87
CA ASP A 40 14.02 -4.02 -10.13
C ASP A 40 13.67 -3.86 -11.62
N THR A 41 12.93 -4.82 -12.15
CA THR A 41 12.41 -4.79 -13.53
C THR A 41 11.08 -4.04 -13.63
N LEU A 42 10.35 -3.94 -12.52
CA LEU A 42 9.08 -3.23 -12.40
C LEU A 42 9.02 -2.49 -11.06
N THR A 43 8.65 -1.21 -11.09
CA THR A 43 8.41 -0.40 -9.91
C THR A 43 7.07 0.31 -10.03
N TYR A 44 6.26 0.31 -8.96
CA TYR A 44 5.03 1.11 -8.89
C TYR A 44 5.35 2.47 -8.29
N PHE A 45 4.89 3.53 -8.94
CA PHE A 45 5.13 4.91 -8.55
C PHE A 45 3.80 5.62 -8.27
N PRO A 46 3.36 5.66 -7.00
CA PRO A 46 2.23 6.48 -6.58
C PRO A 46 2.69 7.95 -6.56
N VAL A 47 2.24 8.73 -7.53
CA VAL A 47 2.56 10.16 -7.60
C VAL A 47 1.54 10.93 -6.77
N SER A 48 1.99 11.46 -5.65
CA SER A 48 1.25 12.43 -4.85
C SER A 48 1.60 13.86 -5.25
N ASN A 49 0.98 14.85 -4.62
CA ASN A 49 1.34 16.26 -4.78
C ASN A 49 2.63 16.66 -4.02
N SER A 50 3.44 15.67 -3.60
CA SER A 50 4.73 15.94 -2.96
C SER A 50 5.81 16.28 -3.98
N GLU A 51 6.91 16.85 -3.48
CA GLU A 51 8.10 17.19 -4.29
C GLU A 51 9.09 16.01 -4.40
N ASP A 52 8.68 14.81 -4.02
CA ASP A 52 9.56 13.67 -3.85
C ASP A 52 9.96 13.02 -5.18
N TYR A 53 11.20 12.54 -5.23
CA TYR A 53 11.71 11.74 -6.34
C TYR A 53 11.56 10.26 -6.02
N LEU A 54 11.11 9.50 -7.02
CA LEU A 54 11.29 8.06 -7.03
C LEU A 54 12.76 7.75 -7.31
N GLU A 55 13.34 6.86 -6.51
CA GLU A 55 14.71 6.37 -6.70
C GLU A 55 14.68 4.96 -7.30
N LEU A 56 15.13 4.83 -8.55
CA LEU A 56 15.41 3.55 -9.19
C LEU A 56 16.85 3.16 -8.88
N ASN A 57 17.03 2.04 -8.18
CA ASN A 57 18.35 1.57 -7.81
C ASN A 57 19.04 0.91 -9.01
N LEU A 58 20.27 1.33 -9.27
CA LEU A 58 21.19 0.68 -10.19
C LEU A 58 22.21 -0.11 -9.38
N GLY A 59 22.49 -1.36 -9.77
CA GLY A 59 23.47 -2.23 -9.13
C GLY A 59 24.56 -2.69 -10.10
N SER A 60 25.76 -2.90 -9.57
CA SER A 60 26.88 -3.56 -10.23
C SER A 60 27.35 -4.76 -9.40
N THR A 61 27.63 -5.87 -10.08
CA THR A 61 28.13 -7.11 -9.43
C THR A 61 29.56 -6.99 -8.92
N VAL A 62 30.27 -5.90 -9.22
CA VAL A 62 31.64 -5.64 -8.76
C VAL A 62 31.82 -4.19 -8.29
N ALA A 63 32.78 -3.97 -7.39
CA ALA A 63 33.23 -2.63 -7.02
C ALA A 63 34.50 -2.31 -7.82
N CYS A 64 34.53 -1.16 -8.49
CA CYS A 64 35.69 -0.71 -9.27
C CYS A 64 36.41 0.44 -8.56
N PRO A 65 37.74 0.61 -8.71
CA PRO A 65 38.49 1.68 -8.06
C PRO A 65 38.32 3.06 -8.75
N TYR A 66 37.38 3.19 -9.67
CA TYR A 66 37.07 4.39 -10.43
C TYR A 66 35.56 4.56 -10.57
N ASP A 67 35.12 5.80 -10.82
CA ASP A 67 33.72 6.13 -11.08
C ASP A 67 33.29 5.52 -12.43
N ARG A 68 32.10 4.91 -12.45
CA ARG A 68 31.47 4.35 -13.65
C ARG A 68 30.18 5.11 -13.92
N THR A 69 30.12 5.80 -15.04
CA THR A 69 28.95 6.60 -15.43
C THR A 69 28.24 5.95 -16.60
N TYR A 70 26.95 5.71 -16.43
CA TYR A 70 26.07 5.11 -17.44
C TYR A 70 25.02 6.12 -17.86
N ALA A 71 24.65 6.11 -19.15
CA ALA A 71 23.50 6.85 -19.63
C ALA A 71 22.22 6.03 -19.42
N VAL A 72 21.12 6.73 -19.15
CA VAL A 72 19.78 6.15 -19.05
C VAL A 72 18.90 6.85 -20.07
N GLU A 73 18.27 6.07 -20.94
CA GLU A 73 17.39 6.56 -21.99
C GLU A 73 15.95 6.12 -21.73
N VAL A 74 14.99 6.95 -22.14
CA VAL A 74 13.59 6.56 -22.19
C VAL A 74 13.38 5.66 -23.42
N ASP A 75 12.77 4.51 -23.22
CA ASP A 75 12.29 3.63 -24.28
C ASP A 75 10.89 4.10 -24.70
N ASP A 76 10.82 5.13 -25.53
CA ASP A 76 9.57 5.76 -25.98
C ASP A 76 8.61 4.75 -26.62
N ALA A 77 9.15 3.75 -27.34
CA ALA A 77 8.34 2.74 -28.01
C ALA A 77 7.57 1.83 -27.04
N ASN A 78 8.04 1.73 -25.79
CA ASN A 78 7.44 0.91 -24.74
C ASN A 78 6.86 1.74 -23.58
N SER A 79 6.80 3.07 -23.76
CA SER A 79 6.32 4.01 -22.76
C SER A 79 4.99 4.63 -23.19
N THR A 80 4.11 4.87 -22.21
CA THR A 80 2.87 5.66 -22.39
C THR A 80 2.98 7.02 -21.72
N ALA A 81 3.79 7.13 -20.67
CA ALA A 81 4.15 8.39 -20.03
C ALA A 81 5.14 9.17 -20.90
N VAL A 82 5.14 10.49 -20.74
CA VAL A 82 5.86 11.44 -21.60
C VAL A 82 6.74 12.30 -20.68
N GLU A 83 8.04 12.35 -20.94
CA GLU A 83 8.97 13.21 -20.20
C GLU A 83 8.58 14.69 -20.38
N ASP A 84 8.80 15.50 -19.35
CA ASP A 84 8.40 16.91 -19.23
C ASP A 84 6.89 17.18 -19.21
N TYR A 85 6.06 16.14 -19.36
CA TYR A 85 4.61 16.24 -19.19
C TYR A 85 4.14 15.41 -18.00
N HIS A 86 4.34 14.09 -18.02
CA HIS A 86 3.91 13.19 -16.94
C HIS A 86 4.96 13.07 -15.82
N PHE A 87 6.24 13.18 -16.15
CA PHE A 87 7.36 13.07 -15.22
C PHE A 87 8.58 13.85 -15.73
N VAL A 88 9.54 14.11 -14.85
CA VAL A 88 10.87 14.67 -15.18
C VAL A 88 11.97 13.76 -14.65
N ILE A 89 13.11 13.74 -15.35
CA ILE A 89 14.31 13.01 -14.94
C ILE A 89 15.27 13.99 -14.26
N GLU A 90 15.83 13.63 -13.10
CA GLU A 90 16.80 14.49 -12.40
C GLU A 90 18.10 14.63 -13.22
N SER A 91 18.59 13.51 -13.73
CA SER A 91 19.76 13.41 -14.61
C SER A 91 19.65 12.15 -15.46
N ASN A 92 19.82 12.28 -16.77
CA ASN A 92 19.89 11.16 -17.71
C ASN A 92 21.22 10.38 -17.66
N SER A 93 22.09 10.72 -16.70
CA SER A 93 23.31 9.98 -16.39
C SER A 93 23.34 9.59 -14.93
N VAL A 94 23.80 8.37 -14.66
CA VAL A 94 23.92 7.79 -13.32
C VAL A 94 25.35 7.33 -13.10
N THR A 95 25.93 7.66 -11.94
CA THR A 95 27.33 7.34 -11.64
C THR A 95 27.44 6.47 -10.41
N ILE A 96 27.98 5.25 -10.58
CA ILE A 96 28.42 4.40 -9.48
C ILE A 96 29.83 4.87 -9.08
N LYS A 97 29.98 5.32 -7.84
CA LYS A 97 31.26 5.86 -7.35
C LYS A 97 32.32 4.78 -7.17
N ALA A 98 33.58 5.18 -7.24
CA ALA A 98 34.71 4.31 -6.94
C ALA A 98 34.52 3.61 -5.57
N GLY A 99 34.65 2.29 -5.56
CA GLY A 99 34.44 1.43 -4.38
C GLY A 99 32.98 1.07 -4.09
N GLU A 100 32.02 1.71 -4.74
CA GLU A 100 30.60 1.42 -4.57
C GLU A 100 30.10 0.40 -5.60
N ARG A 101 28.94 -0.20 -5.31
CA ARG A 101 28.26 -1.19 -6.18
C ARG A 101 26.87 -0.74 -6.58
N SER A 102 26.46 0.46 -6.19
CA SER A 102 25.11 0.94 -6.45
C SER A 102 25.10 2.43 -6.69
N ALA A 103 24.14 2.88 -7.47
CA ALA A 103 23.80 4.28 -7.64
C ALA A 103 22.28 4.41 -7.77
N LYS A 104 21.79 5.64 -7.72
CA LYS A 104 20.37 5.94 -7.81
C LYS A 104 20.11 6.78 -9.05
N PHE A 105 19.20 6.32 -9.88
CA PHE A 105 18.59 7.10 -10.95
C PHE A 105 17.26 7.64 -10.45
N ARG A 106 16.98 8.93 -10.65
CA ARG A 106 15.85 9.60 -10.01
C ARG A 106 14.91 10.21 -11.02
N ILE A 107 13.61 10.01 -10.79
CA ILE A 107 12.54 10.65 -11.55
C ILE A 107 11.53 11.26 -10.59
N LYS A 108 10.83 12.30 -11.04
CA LYS A 108 9.74 12.93 -10.30
C LYS A 108 8.49 12.97 -11.16
N GLY A 109 7.35 12.57 -10.59
CA GLY A 109 6.06 12.66 -11.27
C GLY A 109 5.52 14.09 -11.24
N ILE A 110 4.79 14.48 -12.30
CA ILE A 110 4.08 15.76 -12.38
C ILE A 110 2.62 15.49 -12.04
N TYR A 111 2.26 15.62 -10.77
CA TYR A 111 0.94 15.24 -10.24
C TYR A 111 -0.24 15.80 -11.04
N GLU A 112 -0.18 17.07 -11.45
CA GLU A 112 -1.26 17.76 -12.17
C GLU A 112 -1.51 17.23 -13.59
N HIS A 113 -0.55 16.50 -14.16
CA HIS A 113 -0.66 15.94 -15.51
C HIS A 113 -0.95 14.44 -15.53
N ILE A 114 -1.25 13.84 -14.36
CA ILE A 114 -1.61 12.44 -14.24
C ILE A 114 -3.09 12.37 -13.88
N ASP A 115 -3.89 11.73 -14.74
CA ASP A 115 -5.30 11.48 -14.48
C ASP A 115 -5.50 10.23 -13.61
N MET A 116 -6.60 10.18 -12.84
CA MET A 116 -6.91 9.08 -11.94
C MET A 116 -7.27 7.78 -12.68
N LEU A 117 -7.80 7.86 -13.91
CA LEU A 117 -8.21 6.69 -14.70
C LEU A 117 -7.15 6.27 -15.72
N GLU A 118 -6.04 7.02 -15.82
CA GLU A 118 -5.01 6.77 -16.81
C GLU A 118 -4.00 5.72 -16.31
N SER A 119 -3.70 4.74 -17.15
CA SER A 119 -2.62 3.78 -16.90
C SER A 119 -1.34 4.26 -17.58
N LEU A 120 -0.50 4.96 -16.80
CA LEU A 120 0.76 5.50 -17.27
C LEU A 120 1.93 4.58 -16.96
N SER A 121 2.90 4.55 -17.86
CA SER A 121 4.10 3.76 -17.70
C SER A 121 5.27 4.36 -18.46
N VAL A 122 6.47 4.26 -17.89
CA VAL A 122 7.71 4.61 -18.56
C VAL A 122 8.69 3.45 -18.46
N SER A 123 9.33 3.12 -19.57
CA SER A 123 10.40 2.14 -19.61
C SER A 123 11.72 2.86 -19.81
N PHE A 124 12.72 2.50 -19.01
CA PHE A 124 14.07 3.03 -19.11
C PHE A 124 15.03 1.95 -19.60
N ASN A 125 16.01 2.35 -20.40
CA ASN A 125 17.11 1.51 -20.85
C ASN A 125 18.43 2.06 -20.31
N LEU A 126 19.18 1.21 -19.62
CA LEU A 126 20.55 1.50 -19.23
C LEU A 126 21.49 1.23 -20.41
N ILE A 127 22.29 2.23 -20.77
CA ILE A 127 23.31 2.11 -21.81
C ILE A 127 24.63 1.68 -21.16
N ALA A 128 24.91 0.38 -21.24
CA ALA A 128 26.15 -0.26 -20.77
C ALA A 128 26.79 -1.06 -21.91
N ASP A 129 28.09 -1.35 -21.82
CA ASP A 129 28.78 -2.15 -22.84
C ASP A 129 28.21 -3.58 -22.85
N GLU A 130 28.17 -4.25 -24.01
CA GLU A 130 27.63 -5.63 -24.13
C GLU A 130 28.28 -6.61 -23.14
N ALA A 131 29.56 -6.41 -22.82
CA ALA A 131 30.29 -7.24 -21.86
C ALA A 131 29.81 -7.06 -20.40
N GLU A 132 29.15 -5.94 -20.10
CA GLU A 132 28.60 -5.57 -18.80
C GLU A 132 27.10 -5.88 -18.68
N GLN A 133 26.50 -6.41 -19.75
CA GLN A 133 25.09 -6.77 -19.77
C GLN A 133 24.92 -8.25 -19.42
N TRP A 134 23.95 -8.54 -18.55
CA TRP A 134 23.62 -9.92 -18.21
C TRP A 134 22.36 -10.35 -18.97
N ASP A 135 22.51 -11.32 -19.88
CA ASP A 135 21.42 -11.87 -20.70
C ASP A 135 20.16 -12.28 -19.91
N LEU A 136 20.31 -12.67 -18.64
CA LEU A 136 19.19 -13.11 -17.81
C LEU A 136 18.30 -11.95 -17.31
N TYR A 137 18.89 -10.79 -17.01
CA TYR A 137 18.20 -9.66 -16.38
C TYR A 137 18.06 -8.46 -17.32
N GLY A 138 18.93 -8.32 -18.31
CA GLY A 138 18.95 -7.22 -19.26
C GLY A 138 19.27 -5.87 -18.60
N THR A 139 18.96 -4.80 -19.32
CA THR A 139 19.27 -3.41 -18.96
C THR A 139 18.03 -2.54 -18.76
N LYS A 140 16.84 -3.15 -18.80
CA LYS A 140 15.57 -2.43 -18.82
C LYS A 140 14.87 -2.48 -17.47
N THR A 141 14.20 -1.39 -17.14
CA THR A 141 13.23 -1.33 -16.05
C THR A 141 11.98 -0.62 -16.51
N ARG A 142 10.86 -0.90 -15.86
CA ARG A 142 9.56 -0.27 -16.12
C ARG A 142 9.03 0.35 -14.84
N VAL A 143 8.56 1.58 -14.93
CA VAL A 143 7.85 2.26 -13.86
C VAL A 143 6.38 2.37 -14.24
N GLN A 144 5.49 1.84 -13.41
CA GLN A 144 4.05 2.02 -13.52
C GLN A 144 3.67 3.27 -12.70
N ILE A 145 3.19 4.31 -13.37
CA ILE A 145 2.83 5.58 -12.76
C ILE A 145 1.33 5.59 -12.50
N MET A 146 0.93 6.00 -11.30
CA MET A 146 -0.47 6.14 -10.90
C MET A 146 -0.67 7.37 -10.01
N LYS A 147 -1.81 8.05 -10.16
CA LYS A 147 -2.16 9.18 -9.31
C LYS A 147 -2.49 8.69 -7.90
N ALA A 148 -1.86 9.28 -6.90
CA ALA A 148 -2.16 9.04 -5.49
C ALA A 148 -2.68 10.35 -4.87
N CYS A 149 -4.00 10.48 -4.76
CA CYS A 149 -4.59 11.64 -4.09
C CYS A 149 -4.25 11.59 -2.59
N PRO A 150 -3.75 12.69 -1.99
CA PRO A 150 -3.48 12.76 -0.56
C PRO A 150 -4.72 12.40 0.24
N PHE A 151 -4.54 11.67 1.34
CA PHE A 151 -5.65 11.34 2.23
C PHE A 151 -6.21 12.61 2.88
N ASP A 152 -7.52 12.76 2.80
CA ASP A 152 -8.31 13.77 3.51
C ASP A 152 -9.62 13.11 3.97
N LEU A 153 -9.77 12.94 5.29
CA LEU A 153 -10.94 12.30 5.89
C LEU A 153 -12.24 12.99 5.47
N ASN A 154 -12.22 14.31 5.24
CA ASN A 154 -13.40 15.07 4.82
C ASN A 154 -13.93 14.65 3.43
N THR A 155 -13.13 13.93 2.65
CA THR A 155 -13.58 13.31 1.40
C THR A 155 -14.64 12.24 1.65
N PHE A 156 -14.65 11.67 2.85
CA PHE A 156 -15.51 10.57 3.27
C PHE A 156 -16.54 11.01 4.32
N THR A 157 -16.95 12.29 4.31
CA THR A 157 -18.05 12.82 5.13
C THR A 157 -19.17 13.38 4.26
N GLY A 158 -20.35 13.61 4.84
CA GLY A 158 -21.54 14.04 4.11
C GLY A 158 -22.35 12.86 3.56
N TYR A 159 -22.89 12.99 2.36
CA TYR A 159 -23.78 11.98 1.79
C TYR A 159 -23.03 10.86 1.07
N CYS A 160 -23.44 9.62 1.33
CA CYS A 160 -22.84 8.42 0.75
C CYS A 160 -23.92 7.49 0.18
N LYS A 161 -23.74 7.02 -1.05
CA LYS A 161 -24.55 5.94 -1.63
C LYS A 161 -23.97 4.60 -1.19
N LEU A 162 -24.80 3.76 -0.62
CA LEU A 162 -24.46 2.38 -0.31
C LEU A 162 -25.19 1.43 -1.25
N THR A 163 -24.42 0.60 -1.95
CA THR A 163 -24.93 -0.59 -2.64
C THR A 163 -24.30 -1.84 -2.04
N SER A 164 -25.09 -2.90 -1.89
CA SER A 164 -24.63 -4.12 -1.22
C SER A 164 -25.16 -5.38 -1.87
N THR A 165 -24.32 -6.40 -1.90
CA THR A 165 -24.74 -7.77 -2.24
C THR A 165 -25.67 -8.37 -1.17
N TYR A 166 -25.65 -7.85 0.06
CA TYR A 166 -26.58 -8.25 1.13
C TYR A 166 -28.05 -8.00 0.76
N TYR A 167 -28.31 -6.93 0.00
CA TYR A 167 -29.66 -6.55 -0.37
C TYR A 167 -30.34 -7.63 -1.22
N SER A 168 -29.58 -8.33 -2.05
CA SER A 168 -30.11 -9.42 -2.88
C SER A 168 -30.62 -10.61 -2.08
N ASP A 169 -30.14 -10.80 -0.84
CA ASP A 169 -30.53 -11.92 0.02
C ASP A 169 -31.60 -11.51 1.04
N TYR A 170 -31.43 -10.33 1.67
CA TYR A 170 -32.21 -9.96 2.87
C TYR A 170 -32.94 -8.63 2.78
N MET A 171 -32.65 -7.78 1.79
CA MET A 171 -33.33 -6.50 1.56
C MET A 171 -33.73 -6.36 0.08
N THR A 172 -34.43 -7.36 -0.45
CA THR A 172 -34.61 -7.55 -1.91
C THR A 172 -35.38 -6.45 -2.64
N SER A 173 -36.06 -5.56 -1.90
CA SER A 173 -36.72 -4.38 -2.45
C SER A 173 -35.83 -3.13 -2.47
N THR A 174 -34.59 -3.24 -1.97
CA THR A 174 -33.61 -2.16 -1.87
C THR A 174 -32.53 -2.37 -2.93
N ASP A 175 -32.33 -1.37 -3.77
CA ASP A 175 -31.24 -1.30 -4.74
C ASP A 175 -30.06 -0.46 -4.23
N MET A 176 -30.35 0.62 -3.50
CA MET A 176 -29.37 1.53 -2.89
C MET A 176 -29.93 2.14 -1.60
N ARG A 177 -29.06 2.47 -0.64
CA ARG A 177 -29.37 3.32 0.52
C ARG A 177 -28.56 4.61 0.46
N LEU A 178 -29.21 5.74 0.70
CA LEU A 178 -28.54 7.03 0.88
C LEU A 178 -28.24 7.21 2.38
N LEU A 179 -26.96 7.25 2.73
CA LEU A 179 -26.48 7.41 4.09
C LEU A 179 -25.97 8.83 4.33
N GLU A 180 -25.99 9.24 5.59
CA GLU A 180 -25.21 10.38 6.10
C GLU A 180 -23.97 9.84 6.83
N THR A 181 -22.86 10.54 6.68
CA THR A 181 -21.55 10.12 7.20
C THR A 181 -20.85 11.30 7.86
N GLU A 182 -20.19 11.04 8.99
CA GLU A 182 -19.43 12.04 9.72
C GLU A 182 -18.09 11.50 10.20
N ALA A 183 -17.13 12.41 10.43
CA ALA A 183 -15.84 12.05 10.99
C ALA A 183 -16.00 11.62 12.45
N ALA A 184 -15.32 10.53 12.82
CA ALA A 184 -15.16 10.15 14.22
C ALA A 184 -14.08 11.01 14.89
N ASP A 185 -13.88 10.82 16.20
CA ASP A 185 -12.97 11.62 17.01
C ASP A 185 -11.46 11.39 16.71
N ASP A 186 -11.09 10.36 15.94
CA ASP A 186 -9.70 9.87 15.80
C ASP A 186 -8.99 10.28 14.48
N ASP A 187 -9.55 11.23 13.73
CA ASP A 187 -9.05 11.77 12.46
C ASP A 187 -8.83 10.73 11.33
N LEU A 188 -9.13 9.45 11.57
CA LEU A 188 -8.94 8.36 10.61
C LEU A 188 -10.18 7.50 10.43
N SER A 189 -11.25 7.73 11.19
CA SER A 189 -12.47 6.94 11.10
C SER A 189 -13.68 7.79 10.70
N VAL A 190 -14.62 7.16 10.01
CA VAL A 190 -15.92 7.74 9.68
C VAL A 190 -17.04 6.86 10.22
N VAL A 191 -18.10 7.51 10.69
CA VAL A 191 -19.34 6.87 11.11
C VAL A 191 -20.30 6.91 9.93
N LEU A 192 -20.80 5.74 9.54
CA LEU A 192 -21.82 5.56 8.51
C LEU A 192 -23.17 5.37 9.21
N HIS A 193 -24.04 6.37 9.16
CA HIS A 193 -25.32 6.28 9.86
C HIS A 193 -26.30 5.36 9.13
N ASP A 194 -27.09 4.61 9.89
CA ASP A 194 -28.19 3.77 9.37
C ASP A 194 -27.76 2.81 8.24
N PHE A 195 -26.60 2.15 8.41
CA PHE A 195 -25.89 1.45 7.34
C PHE A 195 -26.77 0.46 6.57
N TYR A 196 -27.32 -0.57 7.23
CA TYR A 196 -28.35 -1.44 6.64
C TYR A 196 -29.73 -1.23 7.24
N TYR A 197 -29.79 -0.98 8.55
CA TYR A 197 -31.02 -0.87 9.32
C TYR A 197 -31.01 0.44 10.10
N ASP A 198 -32.19 1.03 10.27
CA ASP A 198 -32.33 2.34 10.90
C ASP A 198 -31.99 2.24 12.41
N GLY A 199 -31.16 3.17 12.89
CA GLY A 199 -30.61 3.22 14.24
C GLY A 199 -29.34 2.38 14.45
N TYR A 200 -28.77 1.79 13.39
CA TYR A 200 -27.55 0.98 13.47
C TYR A 200 -26.44 1.58 12.59
N ASP A 201 -25.53 2.27 13.26
CA ASP A 201 -24.37 2.90 12.65
C ASP A 201 -23.23 1.92 12.47
N LEU A 202 -22.35 2.22 11.51
CA LEU A 202 -21.13 1.47 11.26
C LEU A 202 -19.92 2.39 11.21
N THR A 203 -18.94 2.17 12.08
CA THR A 203 -17.67 2.91 12.04
C THR A 203 -16.62 2.11 11.27
N ILE A 204 -15.94 2.78 10.34
CA ILE A 204 -14.79 2.25 9.59
C ILE A 204 -13.58 3.17 9.75
N SER A 205 -12.39 2.61 9.72
CA SER A 205 -11.12 3.34 9.88
C SER A 205 -10.22 3.17 8.65
N PHE A 206 -9.54 4.24 8.25
CA PHE A 206 -8.65 4.29 7.10
C PHE A 206 -7.18 4.18 7.51
N ASP A 207 -6.39 3.44 6.73
CA ASP A 207 -4.93 3.45 6.82
C ASP A 207 -4.32 4.21 5.61
N PRO A 208 -3.81 5.43 5.82
CA PRO A 208 -3.16 6.22 4.78
C PRO A 208 -1.64 5.99 4.66
N THR A 209 -1.08 5.02 5.39
CA THR A 209 0.38 4.82 5.47
C THR A 209 0.99 4.42 4.12
N ASN A 210 0.30 3.59 3.35
CA ASN A 210 0.77 3.13 2.05
C ASN A 210 -0.24 3.47 0.94
N PRO A 211 0.05 4.45 0.06
CA PRO A 211 -0.87 4.82 -1.01
C PRO A 211 -1.05 3.72 -2.08
N LEU A 212 -0.16 2.72 -2.14
CA LEU A 212 -0.32 1.55 -3.02
C LEU A 212 -1.20 0.46 -2.40
N GLU A 213 -1.42 0.51 -1.10
CA GLU A 213 -2.21 -0.45 -0.34
C GLU A 213 -3.23 0.29 0.54
N PRO A 214 -4.17 1.04 -0.07
CA PRO A 214 -5.21 1.72 0.69
C PRO A 214 -6.05 0.67 1.42
N PHE A 215 -6.10 0.78 2.75
CA PHE A 215 -6.74 -0.22 3.59
C PHE A 215 -7.83 0.41 4.45
N VAL A 216 -8.95 -0.30 4.58
CA VAL A 216 -10.03 0.02 5.52
C VAL A 216 -10.15 -1.12 6.51
N SER A 217 -10.22 -0.76 7.80
CA SER A 217 -10.47 -1.68 8.90
C SER A 217 -11.77 -1.35 9.62
N MET A 218 -12.32 -2.34 10.31
CA MET A 218 -13.41 -2.16 11.25
C MET A 218 -13.34 -3.21 12.36
N ASP A 219 -13.82 -2.84 13.54
CA ASP A 219 -14.12 -3.78 14.61
C ASP A 219 -15.50 -4.43 14.41
N ASP A 220 -15.73 -5.53 15.10
CA ASP A 220 -17.04 -6.17 15.15
C ASP A 220 -18.07 -5.25 15.81
N GLN A 221 -19.19 -5.04 15.14
CA GLN A 221 -20.21 -4.06 15.49
C GLN A 221 -21.62 -4.65 15.38
N LEU A 222 -22.57 -4.04 16.07
CA LEU A 222 -23.97 -4.40 16.00
C LEU A 222 -24.58 -3.82 14.71
N LEU A 223 -25.03 -4.69 13.81
CA LEU A 223 -25.61 -4.32 12.53
C LEU A 223 -27.12 -4.11 12.60
N GLY A 224 -27.79 -4.82 13.50
CA GLY A 224 -29.23 -4.87 13.52
C GLY A 224 -29.77 -5.96 14.44
N SER A 225 -31.07 -6.23 14.32
CA SER A 225 -31.69 -7.37 15.00
C SER A 225 -32.03 -8.49 14.02
N THR A 226 -31.90 -9.73 14.48
CA THR A 226 -32.32 -10.91 13.71
C THR A 226 -33.82 -10.92 13.43
N ALA A 227 -34.62 -10.35 14.34
CA ALA A 227 -36.06 -10.22 14.19
C ALA A 227 -36.44 -9.35 12.99
N GLU A 228 -35.71 -8.25 12.79
CA GLU A 228 -35.89 -7.35 11.67
C GLU A 228 -35.34 -7.94 10.37
N ALA A 229 -34.13 -8.51 10.42
CA ALA A 229 -33.47 -9.07 9.25
C ALA A 229 -34.15 -10.33 8.69
N PHE A 230 -34.67 -11.19 9.57
CA PHE A 230 -35.12 -12.54 9.21
C PHE A 230 -36.59 -12.82 9.58
N GLY A 231 -37.29 -11.86 10.19
CA GLY A 231 -38.66 -12.04 10.68
C GLY A 231 -38.77 -12.99 11.89
N THR A 232 -37.65 -13.35 12.52
CA THR A 232 -37.60 -14.24 13.68
C THR A 232 -36.33 -14.03 14.51
N VAL A 233 -36.37 -14.38 15.79
CA VAL A 233 -35.23 -14.20 16.71
C VAL A 233 -34.33 -15.42 16.67
N TYR A 234 -33.06 -15.22 16.28
CA TYR A 234 -32.00 -16.21 16.42
C TYR A 234 -30.99 -15.79 17.47
N GLY A 235 -30.39 -16.76 18.18
CA GLY A 235 -29.36 -16.48 19.17
C GLY A 235 -29.84 -15.55 20.28
N ASN A 236 -29.04 -14.53 20.59
CA ASN A 236 -29.37 -13.45 21.53
C ASN A 236 -30.24 -12.34 20.90
N GLY A 237 -30.60 -12.47 19.61
CA GLY A 237 -31.39 -11.49 18.87
C GLY A 237 -30.56 -10.49 18.08
N GLU A 238 -29.24 -10.42 18.29
CA GLU A 238 -28.33 -9.46 17.67
C GLU A 238 -27.76 -10.00 16.36
N LEU A 239 -27.74 -9.13 15.35
CA LEU A 239 -27.05 -9.37 14.10
C LEU A 239 -25.75 -8.58 14.12
N MET A 240 -24.63 -9.27 13.99
CA MET A 240 -23.29 -8.69 14.05
C MET A 240 -22.70 -8.55 12.66
N ILE A 241 -21.82 -7.56 12.50
CA ILE A 241 -21.03 -7.31 11.30
C ILE A 241 -19.57 -7.15 11.68
N GLY A 242 -18.68 -7.75 10.89
CA GLY A 242 -17.25 -7.74 11.15
C GLY A 242 -16.44 -7.86 9.87
N GLN A 243 -15.13 -7.65 9.97
CA GLN A 243 -14.23 -7.77 8.83
C GLN A 243 -13.93 -9.25 8.50
N PRO A 244 -14.08 -9.71 7.24
CA PRO A 244 -13.68 -11.04 6.83
C PRO A 244 -12.15 -11.18 6.84
N SER A 245 -11.65 -12.37 7.16
CA SER A 245 -10.21 -12.66 7.10
C SER A 245 -9.68 -12.94 5.68
N ALA A 246 -10.57 -13.24 4.73
CA ALA A 246 -10.22 -13.68 3.38
C ALA A 246 -10.19 -12.56 2.34
N TYR A 247 -10.77 -11.41 2.66
CA TYR A 247 -10.92 -10.28 1.72
C TYR A 247 -10.50 -9.00 2.42
N ILE A 248 -9.93 -8.09 1.63
CA ILE A 248 -9.38 -6.83 2.11
C ILE A 248 -10.27 -5.70 1.60
N SER A 249 -10.76 -4.89 2.53
CA SER A 249 -11.48 -3.65 2.25
C SER A 249 -10.48 -2.54 1.91
N TYR A 250 -10.82 -1.70 0.94
CA TYR A 250 -9.94 -0.66 0.44
C TYR A 250 -10.73 0.59 0.03
N TYR A 251 -10.03 1.71 -0.08
CA TYR A 251 -10.61 3.00 -0.41
C TYR A 251 -9.88 3.67 -1.57
N ASN A 252 -10.53 4.64 -2.20
CA ASN A 252 -9.92 5.50 -3.20
C ASN A 252 -10.35 6.95 -2.97
N VAL A 253 -9.39 7.81 -2.64
CA VAL A 253 -9.65 9.23 -2.38
C VAL A 253 -9.98 9.99 -3.66
N CYS A 254 -9.28 9.70 -4.77
CA CYS A 254 -9.51 10.39 -6.05
C CYS A 254 -10.94 10.18 -6.58
N GLN A 255 -11.46 8.97 -6.41
CA GLN A 255 -12.79 8.57 -6.88
C GLN A 255 -13.86 8.58 -5.77
N GLN A 256 -13.47 8.96 -4.54
CA GLN A 256 -14.37 9.12 -3.40
C GLN A 256 -15.23 7.87 -3.10
N PHE A 257 -14.60 6.69 -3.08
CA PHE A 257 -15.32 5.44 -2.76
C PHE A 257 -14.57 4.55 -1.78
N VAL A 258 -15.33 3.66 -1.14
CA VAL A 258 -14.85 2.53 -0.35
C VAL A 258 -15.49 1.23 -0.86
N VAL A 259 -14.67 0.20 -1.05
CA VAL A 259 -15.15 -1.18 -1.19
C VAL A 259 -14.95 -1.87 0.14
N LEU A 260 -16.06 -2.17 0.82
CA LEU A 260 -16.07 -2.74 2.16
C LEU A 260 -16.59 -4.18 2.09
N TYR A 261 -15.69 -5.13 2.33
CA TYR A 261 -16.04 -6.53 2.54
C TYR A 261 -16.40 -6.76 4.00
N VAL A 262 -17.54 -7.38 4.26
CA VAL A 262 -18.06 -7.63 5.60
C VAL A 262 -18.55 -9.06 5.74
N THR A 263 -18.42 -9.62 6.95
CA THR A 263 -19.07 -10.87 7.32
C THR A 263 -20.20 -10.55 8.29
N VAL A 264 -21.41 -10.96 7.94
CA VAL A 264 -22.57 -10.85 8.79
C VAL A 264 -22.77 -12.17 9.52
N TYR A 265 -23.00 -12.13 10.82
CA TYR A 265 -23.11 -13.33 11.65
C TYR A 265 -24.02 -13.12 12.86
N VAL A 266 -24.46 -14.22 13.45
CA VAL A 266 -25.16 -14.23 14.74
C VAL A 266 -24.30 -14.99 15.73
N GLU A 267 -23.93 -14.33 16.83
CA GLU A 267 -23.00 -14.89 17.81
C GLU A 267 -23.52 -16.25 18.34
N ASN A 268 -22.61 -17.23 18.44
CA ASN A 268 -22.92 -18.60 18.88
C ASN A 268 -23.96 -19.37 18.03
N VAL A 269 -24.42 -18.82 16.90
CA VAL A 269 -25.33 -19.49 15.96
C VAL A 269 -24.60 -19.82 14.66
N GLY A 270 -23.94 -18.83 14.06
CA GLY A 270 -23.14 -19.03 12.86
C GLY A 270 -23.10 -17.80 11.94
N THR A 271 -22.35 -17.96 10.85
CA THR A 271 -22.21 -16.96 9.79
C THR A 271 -23.44 -16.95 8.90
N VAL A 272 -23.95 -15.76 8.63
CA VAL A 272 -25.04 -15.52 7.66
C VAL A 272 -24.44 -15.50 6.25
N GLY A 273 -23.40 -14.71 6.04
CA GLY A 273 -22.69 -14.63 4.77
C GLY A 273 -21.57 -13.59 4.78
N THR A 274 -20.81 -13.56 3.69
CA THR A 274 -19.82 -12.52 3.42
C THR A 274 -20.29 -11.71 2.23
N TYR A 275 -20.31 -10.39 2.37
CA TYR A 275 -20.92 -9.45 1.45
C TYR A 275 -19.91 -8.38 1.04
N VAL A 276 -19.99 -7.95 -0.20
CA VAL A 276 -19.32 -6.75 -0.69
C VAL A 276 -20.30 -5.57 -0.68
N ASN A 277 -19.80 -4.44 -0.19
CA ASN A 277 -20.46 -3.15 -0.17
C ASN A 277 -19.64 -2.14 -0.96
N VAL A 278 -20.30 -1.31 -1.74
CA VAL A 278 -19.70 -0.16 -2.41
C VAL A 278 -20.33 1.09 -1.82
N LEU A 279 -19.49 1.90 -1.19
CA LEU A 279 -19.79 3.19 -0.61
C LEU A 279 -19.25 4.27 -1.54
N GLU A 280 -20.09 5.13 -2.07
CA GLU A 280 -19.70 6.23 -2.98
C GLU A 280 -20.16 7.56 -2.40
N TRP A 281 -19.22 8.44 -2.08
CA TRP A 281 -19.53 9.78 -1.57
C TRP A 281 -19.96 10.69 -2.70
N ILE A 282 -21.02 11.47 -2.46
CA ILE A 282 -21.68 12.28 -3.47
C ILE A 282 -21.87 13.72 -2.99
N SER A 283 -22.08 14.62 -3.93
CA SER A 283 -22.38 16.02 -3.62
C SER A 283 -23.75 16.20 -2.96
N ASP A 284 -23.89 17.24 -2.15
CA ASP A 284 -25.19 17.66 -1.59
C ASP A 284 -26.27 17.83 -2.67
N GLN A 285 -25.89 18.32 -3.85
CA GLN A 285 -26.83 18.49 -4.97
C GLN A 285 -27.37 17.15 -5.49
N GLU A 286 -26.50 16.14 -5.62
CA GLU A 286 -26.90 14.80 -6.03
C GLU A 286 -27.75 14.14 -4.94
N ALA A 287 -27.38 14.28 -3.68
CA ALA A 287 -28.16 13.77 -2.55
C ALA A 287 -29.57 14.37 -2.50
N GLU A 288 -29.70 15.69 -2.68
CA GLU A 288 -31.00 16.38 -2.74
C GLU A 288 -31.86 15.96 -3.93
N GLN A 289 -31.23 15.46 -5.01
CA GLN A 289 -31.96 14.86 -6.12
C GLN A 289 -32.47 13.46 -5.74
N LEU A 290 -31.62 12.61 -5.18
CA LEU A 290 -31.98 11.26 -4.74
C LEU A 290 -33.10 11.28 -3.69
N LYS A 291 -33.05 12.21 -2.73
CA LYS A 291 -34.13 12.42 -1.74
C LYS A 291 -35.49 12.72 -2.38
N LYS A 292 -35.51 13.44 -3.51
CA LYS A 292 -36.76 13.71 -4.27
C LYS A 292 -37.25 12.49 -5.04
N GLU A 293 -36.34 11.59 -5.39
CA GLU A 293 -36.64 10.32 -6.07
C GLU A 293 -37.11 9.24 -5.08
N GLY A 294 -37.02 9.50 -3.77
CA GLY A 294 -37.57 8.66 -2.70
C GLY A 294 -36.54 7.82 -1.95
N TYR A 295 -35.24 8.14 -2.09
CA TYR A 295 -34.15 7.58 -1.30
C TYR A 295 -33.94 8.33 0.02
#